data_AF-A0A383CWG6-F1
#
_entry.id   AF-A0A383CWG6-F1
#
_cell.length_a   1.000
_cell.length_b   1.000
_cell.length_c   1.000
_cell.angle_alpha   90.00
_cell.angle_beta   90.00
_cell.angle_gamma   90.00
#
_symmetry.space_group_name_H-M   'P 1'
#
loop_
_entity.id
_entity.type
_entity.pdbx_description
1 polymer ?
#
loop_
_entity_poly.entity_id
_entity_poly.type
_entity_poly.pdbx_seq_one_letter_code
_entity_poly.pdbx_strand_id
1 'polypeptide(L)'
;MNHSDVIKYWFSKKSREHWFFSTPEIDNEIKQRYEQLWTRAASGELKGWQDSPQGCLALIIVLDQFPLNMFRGKAKSFQTEEMAVKVALKAIKKGYDEILNTDELLFLFMPLMHSENLEHQNMQVKLFEKYDFNDE
;
A
#
# COMPACT_ATOMS: atom_id res chain seq x y z
N MET A 1 10.94 -2.85 -13.81
CA MET A 1 9.90 -3.25 -12.85
C MET A 1 8.72 -2.31 -12.99
N ASN A 2 7.53 -2.85 -13.23
CA ASN A 2 6.28 -2.11 -13.40
C ASN A 2 5.31 -2.39 -12.24
N HIS A 3 4.12 -1.77 -12.24
CA HIS A 3 3.12 -1.96 -11.19
C HIS A 3 2.67 -3.42 -11.07
N SER A 4 2.54 -4.13 -12.20
CA SER A 4 2.14 -5.54 -12.20
C SER A 4 3.15 -6.44 -11.50
N ASP A 5 4.45 -6.14 -11.58
CA ASP A 5 5.48 -6.89 -10.85
C ASP A 5 5.31 -6.77 -9.33
N VAL A 6 4.96 -5.57 -8.85
CA VAL A 6 4.68 -5.29 -7.43
C VAL A 6 3.45 -6.07 -6.96
N ILE A 7 2.35 -5.98 -7.71
CA ILE A 7 1.10 -6.69 -7.39
C ILE A 7 1.32 -8.21 -7.37
N LYS A 8 1.97 -8.76 -8.40
CA LYS A 8 2.27 -10.20 -8.47
C LYS A 8 3.11 -10.67 -7.29
N TYR A 9 4.06 -9.86 -6.85
CA TYR A 9 4.88 -10.18 -5.69
C TYR A 9 4.09 -10.11 -4.39
N TRP A 10 3.43 -8.97 -4.12
CA TRP A 10 2.75 -8.71 -2.87
C TRP A 10 1.61 -9.69 -2.61
N PHE A 11 0.86 -10.05 -3.65
CA PHE A 11 -0.23 -11.01 -3.57
C PHE A 11 0.20 -12.46 -3.86
N SER A 12 1.52 -12.74 -3.97
CA SER A 12 2.00 -14.12 -4.05
C SER A 12 1.78 -14.86 -2.73
N LYS A 13 1.61 -16.19 -2.79
CA LYS A 13 1.45 -17.04 -1.60
C LYS A 13 2.51 -16.75 -0.53
N LYS A 14 3.78 -16.65 -0.95
CA LYS A 14 4.91 -16.35 -0.09
C LYS A 14 4.75 -15.01 0.64
N SER A 15 4.39 -13.94 -0.07
CA SER A 15 4.24 -12.62 0.56
C SER A 15 3.01 -12.56 1.46
N ARG A 16 1.90 -13.20 1.07
CA ARG A 16 0.66 -13.27 1.87
C ARG A 16 0.88 -13.88 3.25
N GLU A 17 1.64 -14.96 3.33
CA GLU A 17 2.00 -15.63 4.59
C GLU A 17 2.82 -14.73 5.53
N HIS A 18 3.36 -13.61 5.03
CA HIS A 18 4.23 -12.69 5.77
C HIS A 18 3.74 -11.24 5.82
N TRP A 19 2.51 -10.93 5.35
CA TRP A 19 1.98 -9.57 5.40
C TRP A 19 1.99 -8.98 6.82
N PHE A 20 1.62 -9.80 7.81
CA PHE A 20 1.50 -9.41 9.22
C PHE A 20 2.55 -10.04 10.13
N PHE A 21 3.50 -10.80 9.56
CA PHE A 21 4.56 -11.47 10.30
C PHE A 21 5.92 -10.94 9.88
N SER A 22 6.72 -10.51 10.84
CA SER A 22 8.08 -10.05 10.59
C SER A 22 9.02 -11.24 10.42
N THR A 23 9.63 -11.38 9.24
CA THR A 23 10.75 -12.31 8.99
C THR A 23 11.93 -11.55 8.37
N PRO A 24 13.16 -11.65 8.94
CA PRO A 24 14.34 -10.99 8.38
C PRO A 24 14.61 -11.36 6.91
N GLU A 25 14.21 -12.56 6.49
CA GLU A 25 14.35 -13.05 5.13
C GLU A 25 13.51 -12.23 4.14
N ILE A 26 12.23 -12.00 4.45
CA ILE A 26 11.33 -11.20 3.62
C ILE A 26 11.73 -9.73 3.64
N ASP A 27 12.12 -9.20 4.81
CA ASP A 27 12.57 -7.81 4.93
C ASP A 27 13.79 -7.52 4.03
N ASN A 28 14.78 -8.42 4.06
CA ASN A 28 15.97 -8.31 3.21
C ASN A 28 15.64 -8.48 1.72
N GLU A 29 14.76 -9.40 1.36
CA GLU A 29 14.33 -9.61 -0.02
C GLU A 29 13.60 -8.39 -0.58
N ILE A 30 12.64 -7.84 0.17
CA ILE A 30 11.91 -6.64 -0.23
C ILE A 30 12.88 -5.49 -0.42
N LYS A 31 13.82 -5.31 0.52
CA LYS A 31 14.82 -4.24 0.42
C LYS A 31 15.69 -4.36 -0.81
N GLN A 32 16.30 -5.52 -1.03
CA GLN A 32 17.18 -5.75 -2.18
C GLN A 32 16.45 -5.54 -3.51
N ARG A 33 15.17 -5.93 -3.59
CA ARG A 33 14.42 -5.91 -4.84
C ARG A 33 13.74 -4.57 -5.12
N TYR A 34 13.27 -3.86 -4.08
CA TYR A 34 12.35 -2.73 -4.23
C TYR A 34 12.86 -1.40 -3.66
N GLU A 35 14.01 -1.32 -2.98
CA GLU A 35 14.50 -0.03 -2.43
C GLU A 35 14.71 1.02 -3.52
N GLN A 36 15.22 0.62 -4.71
CA GLN A 36 15.35 1.54 -5.85
C GLN A 36 13.98 1.97 -6.40
N LEU A 37 12.98 1.07 -6.40
CA LEU A 37 11.63 1.40 -6.86
C LEU A 37 10.96 2.38 -5.88
N TRP A 38 11.11 2.15 -4.57
CA TRP A 38 10.65 3.07 -3.54
C TRP A 38 11.28 4.45 -3.67
N THR A 39 12.59 4.51 -3.92
CA THR A 39 13.29 5.80 -4.14
C THR A 39 12.67 6.60 -5.29
N ARG A 40 12.32 5.93 -6.40
CA ARG A 40 11.65 6.54 -7.56
C ARG A 40 10.18 6.92 -7.29
N ALA A 41 9.50 6.12 -6.48
CA ALA A 41 8.14 6.45 -6.03
C ALA A 41 8.15 7.70 -5.14
N ALA A 42 9.10 7.76 -4.19
CA ALA A 42 9.31 8.87 -3.27
C ALA A 42 9.72 10.18 -3.99
N SER A 43 10.44 10.09 -5.11
CA SER A 43 10.76 11.25 -5.96
C SER A 43 9.60 11.70 -6.86
N GLY A 44 8.49 10.95 -6.90
CA GLY A 44 7.32 11.26 -7.73
C GLY A 44 7.42 10.82 -9.19
N GLU A 45 8.49 10.12 -9.60
CA GLU A 45 8.69 9.64 -10.98
C GLU A 45 7.60 8.68 -11.45
N LEU A 46 6.94 7.98 -10.51
CA LEU A 46 5.93 6.96 -10.80
C LEU A 46 4.49 7.49 -10.81
N LYS A 47 4.29 8.81 -10.88
CA LYS A 47 2.96 9.44 -10.85
C LYS A 47 1.97 8.88 -11.88
N GLY A 48 2.44 8.45 -13.05
CA GLY A 48 1.60 7.85 -14.10
C GLY A 48 0.95 6.52 -13.71
N TRP A 49 1.41 5.84 -12.65
CA TRP A 49 0.73 4.64 -12.14
C TRP A 49 -0.63 4.98 -11.53
N GLN A 50 -0.89 6.24 -11.16
CA GLN A 50 -2.16 6.66 -10.57
C GLN A 50 -3.33 6.73 -11.58
N ASP A 51 -3.10 6.31 -12.82
CA ASP A 51 -4.09 6.33 -13.90
C ASP A 51 -4.81 4.98 -14.08
N SER A 52 -4.53 4.00 -13.21
CA SER A 52 -5.26 2.73 -13.13
C SER A 52 -5.46 2.26 -11.67
N PRO A 53 -6.46 1.40 -11.40
CA PRO A 53 -6.67 0.82 -10.07
C PRO A 53 -5.43 0.06 -9.56
N GLN A 54 -4.90 -0.85 -10.38
CA GLN A 54 -3.74 -1.66 -10.00
C GLN A 54 -2.46 -0.83 -9.86
N GLY A 55 -2.33 0.25 -10.63
CA GLY A 55 -1.19 1.16 -10.51
C GLY A 55 -1.24 1.99 -9.22
N CYS A 56 -2.42 2.49 -8.82
CA CYS A 56 -2.62 3.12 -7.52
C CYS A 56 -2.27 2.15 -6.38
N LEU A 57 -2.79 0.91 -6.43
CA LEU A 57 -2.53 -0.09 -5.41
C LEU A 57 -1.03 -0.44 -5.31
N ALA A 58 -0.36 -0.63 -6.44
CA ALA A 58 1.08 -0.89 -6.45
C ALA A 58 1.88 0.28 -5.86
N LEU A 59 1.49 1.52 -6.14
CA LEU A 59 2.12 2.70 -5.52
C LEU A 59 1.92 2.71 -4.00
N ILE A 60 0.72 2.38 -3.53
CA ILE A 60 0.44 2.31 -2.09
C ILE A 60 1.33 1.25 -1.43
N ILE A 61 1.42 0.03 -1.98
CA ILE A 61 2.29 -1.03 -1.45
C ILE A 61 3.76 -0.56 -1.40
N VAL A 62 4.23 0.11 -2.45
CA VAL A 62 5.61 0.61 -2.50
C VAL A 62 5.85 1.71 -1.47
N LEU A 63 4.90 2.62 -1.26
CA LEU A 63 5.05 3.80 -0.41
C LEU A 63 4.70 3.56 1.08
N ASP A 64 3.87 2.57 1.38
CA ASP A 64 3.33 2.33 2.72
C ASP A 64 3.80 0.97 3.28
N GLN A 65 3.74 -0.10 2.49
CA GLN A 65 4.02 -1.45 2.99
C GLN A 65 5.50 -1.80 2.95
N PHE A 66 6.15 -1.66 1.79
CA PHE A 66 7.57 -2.00 1.66
C PHE A 66 8.48 -1.24 2.65
N PRO A 67 8.27 0.06 2.96
CA PRO A 67 9.10 0.77 3.92
C PRO A 67 9.06 0.18 5.34
N LEU A 68 7.92 -0.40 5.75
CA LEU A 68 7.75 -1.07 7.04
C LEU A 68 8.62 -2.34 7.14
N ASN A 69 8.85 -3.03 6.02
CA ASN A 69 9.79 -4.14 5.91
C ASN A 69 11.26 -3.66 5.77
N MET A 70 11.54 -2.76 4.82
CA MET A 70 12.91 -2.35 4.46
C MET A 70 13.63 -1.55 5.56
N PHE A 71 12.86 -0.78 6.34
CA PHE A 71 13.38 0.17 7.33
C PHE A 71 12.78 -0.07 8.72
N ARG A 72 12.44 -1.32 9.03
CA ARG A 72 11.82 -1.72 10.31
C ARG A 72 12.52 -1.09 11.52
N GLY A 73 11.71 -0.52 12.41
CA GLY A 73 12.17 0.13 13.64
C GLY A 73 12.90 1.46 13.42
N LYS A 74 12.84 2.05 12.21
CA LYS A 74 13.48 3.34 11.90
C LYS A 74 12.41 4.32 11.43
N ALA A 75 12.54 5.59 11.80
CA ALA A 75 11.65 6.66 11.33
C ALA A 75 11.51 6.73 9.79
N LYS A 76 12.54 6.25 9.06
CA LYS A 76 12.52 6.16 7.59
C LYS A 76 11.36 5.30 7.05
N SER A 77 10.82 4.34 7.82
CA SER A 77 9.68 3.53 7.37
C SER A 77 8.40 4.36 7.17
N PHE A 78 8.26 5.50 7.83
CA PHE A 78 7.07 6.36 7.74
C PHE A 78 7.25 7.54 6.78
N GLN A 79 8.42 7.68 6.15
CA GLN A 79 8.78 8.85 5.35
C GLN A 79 7.85 9.09 4.15
N THR A 80 7.22 8.03 3.64
CA THR A 80 6.36 8.08 2.44
C THR A 80 4.88 7.83 2.73
N GLU A 81 4.49 7.75 4.00
CA GLU A 81 3.12 7.42 4.42
C GLU A 81 2.11 8.45 3.88
N GLU A 82 2.38 9.76 4.04
CA GLU A 82 1.50 10.82 3.51
C GLU A 82 1.31 10.73 1.99
N MET A 83 2.31 10.25 1.26
CA MET A 83 2.19 10.06 -0.19
C MET A 83 1.24 8.91 -0.50
N ALA A 84 1.31 7.82 0.25
CA ALA A 84 0.40 6.69 0.11
C ALA A 84 -1.06 7.09 0.42
N VAL A 85 -1.28 7.88 1.48
CA VAL A 85 -2.61 8.45 1.81
C VAL A 85 -3.17 9.25 0.63
N LYS A 86 -2.36 10.15 0.04
CA LYS A 86 -2.78 10.94 -1.13
C LYS A 86 -3.15 10.07 -2.33
N VAL A 87 -2.44 8.96 -2.55
CA VAL A 87 -2.76 7.99 -3.62
C VAL A 87 -4.06 7.26 -3.32
N ALA A 88 -4.26 6.78 -2.08
CA ALA A 88 -5.48 6.10 -1.65
C ALA A 88 -6.72 6.97 -1.84
N LEU A 89 -6.69 8.20 -1.32
CA LEU A 89 -7.79 9.17 -1.46
C LEU A 89 -8.12 9.45 -2.94
N LYS A 90 -7.09 9.57 -3.80
CA LYS A 90 -7.29 9.77 -5.22
C LYS A 90 -7.92 8.54 -5.90
N ALA A 91 -7.50 7.34 -5.52
CA ALA A 91 -8.07 6.10 -6.05
C ALA A 91 -9.54 5.96 -5.69
N ILE A 92 -9.90 6.22 -4.42
CA ILE A 92 -11.29 6.22 -3.93
C ILE A 92 -12.12 7.27 -4.68
N LYS A 93 -11.60 8.50 -4.83
CA LYS A 93 -12.29 9.56 -5.58
C LYS A 93 -12.55 9.19 -7.04
N LYS A 94 -11.70 8.35 -7.63
CA LYS A 94 -11.87 7.84 -9.01
C LYS A 94 -12.78 6.60 -9.09
N GLY A 95 -13.29 6.08 -7.97
CA GLY A 95 -14.09 4.86 -7.93
C GLY A 95 -13.29 3.58 -8.20
N TYR A 96 -11.97 3.62 -8.02
CA TYR A 96 -11.12 2.45 -8.26
C TYR A 96 -11.32 1.34 -7.22
N ASP A 97 -11.84 1.68 -6.05
CA ASP A 97 -12.30 0.74 -5.03
C ASP A 97 -13.40 -0.20 -5.54
N GLU A 98 -14.21 0.20 -6.53
CA GLU A 98 -15.27 -0.65 -7.07
C GLU A 98 -14.77 -1.75 -8.03
N ILE A 99 -13.48 -1.70 -8.39
CA ILE A 99 -12.85 -2.61 -9.36
C ILE A 99 -11.96 -3.65 -8.68
N LEU A 100 -11.43 -3.33 -7.50
CA LEU A 100 -10.48 -4.16 -6.76
C LEU A 100 -11.21 -5.27 -5.98
N ASN A 101 -10.52 -6.38 -5.76
CA ASN A 101 -11.04 -7.46 -4.89
C ASN A 101 -10.81 -7.15 -3.40
N THR A 102 -11.39 -7.96 -2.51
CA THR A 102 -11.32 -7.77 -1.05
C THR A 102 -9.90 -7.65 -0.50
N ASP A 103 -8.97 -8.53 -0.90
CA ASP A 103 -7.58 -8.47 -0.46
C ASP A 103 -6.91 -7.17 -0.94
N GLU A 104 -7.18 -6.75 -2.16
CA GLU A 104 -6.64 -5.53 -2.76
C GLU A 104 -7.19 -4.27 -2.07
N LEU A 105 -8.48 -4.28 -1.72
CA LEU A 105 -9.14 -3.21 -1.00
C LEU A 105 -8.57 -2.99 0.39
N LEU A 106 -8.23 -4.07 1.10
CA LEU A 106 -7.56 -3.99 2.39
C LEU A 106 -6.29 -3.13 2.30
N PHE A 107 -5.44 -3.37 1.30
CA PHE A 107 -4.22 -2.59 1.08
C PHE A 107 -4.48 -1.21 0.48
N LEU A 108 -5.55 -1.03 -0.30
CA LEU A 108 -5.94 0.29 -0.79
C LEU A 108 -6.27 1.24 0.38
N PHE A 109 -6.93 0.72 1.43
CA PHE A 109 -7.38 1.51 2.57
C PHE A 109 -6.37 1.60 3.71
N MET A 110 -5.36 0.72 3.73
CA MET A 110 -4.35 0.64 4.79
C MET A 110 -3.66 1.97 5.13
N PRO A 111 -3.29 2.84 4.16
CA PRO A 111 -2.70 4.13 4.50
C PRO A 111 -3.63 5.05 5.33
N LEU A 112 -4.95 4.92 5.15
CA LEU A 112 -5.91 5.70 5.94
C LEU A 112 -5.92 5.28 7.41
N MET A 113 -5.64 3.99 7.70
CA MET A 113 -5.51 3.47 9.06
C MET A 113 -4.26 3.99 9.76
N HIS A 114 -3.16 4.15 9.02
CA HIS A 114 -1.90 4.68 9.56
C HIS A 114 -1.97 6.19 9.83
N SER A 115 -2.85 6.90 9.11
CA SER A 115 -2.95 8.34 9.24
C SER A 115 -3.55 8.80 10.57
N GLU A 116 -2.88 9.73 11.25
CA GLU A 116 -3.36 10.37 12.48
C GLU A 116 -4.50 11.40 12.27
N ASN A 117 -5.00 11.56 11.03
CA ASN A 117 -6.06 12.50 10.72
C ASN A 117 -7.45 11.88 10.95
N LEU A 118 -8.27 12.52 11.79
CA LEU A 118 -9.63 12.09 12.12
C LEU A 118 -10.55 11.94 10.89
N GLU A 119 -10.40 12.76 9.86
CA GLU A 119 -11.19 12.63 8.62
C GLU A 119 -10.85 11.34 7.87
N HIS A 120 -9.58 10.94 7.86
CA HIS A 120 -9.14 9.70 7.23
C HIS A 120 -9.66 8.48 8.00
N GLN A 121 -9.62 8.52 9.33
CA GLN A 121 -10.19 7.49 10.20
C GLN A 121 -11.71 7.34 9.96
N ASN A 122 -12.45 8.45 9.94
CA ASN A 122 -13.89 8.44 9.64
C ASN A 122 -14.21 7.89 8.25
N MET A 123 -13.34 8.16 7.26
CA MET A 123 -13.50 7.63 5.91
C MET A 123 -13.24 6.12 5.86
N GLN A 124 -12.21 5.65 6.55
CA GLN A 124 -11.88 4.23 6.65
C GLN A 124 -13.02 3.43 7.28
N VAL A 125 -13.65 3.92 8.36
CA VAL A 125 -14.83 3.27 8.95
C VAL A 125 -15.96 3.11 7.93
N LYS A 126 -16.30 4.18 7.20
CA LYS A 126 -17.35 4.12 6.16
C LYS A 126 -17.02 3.16 5.02
N LEU A 127 -15.74 3.06 4.64
CA LEU A 127 -15.29 2.13 3.60
C LEU A 127 -15.37 0.68 4.09
N PHE A 128 -15.01 0.43 5.35
CA PHE A 128 -15.17 -0.89 5.95
C PHE A 128 -16.63 -1.32 6.04
N GLU A 129 -17.53 -0.42 6.41
CA GLU A 129 -18.97 -0.68 6.36
C GLU A 129 -19.46 -0.93 4.92
N LYS A 130 -19.02 -0.13 3.94
CA LYS A 130 -19.41 -0.28 2.52
C LYS A 130 -19.04 -1.66 1.95
N TYR A 131 -17.87 -2.17 2.32
CA TYR A 131 -17.31 -3.41 1.77
C TYR A 131 -17.45 -4.61 2.71
N ASP A 132 -18.21 -4.45 3.80
CA ASP A 132 -18.46 -5.49 4.81
C ASP A 132 -17.17 -6.14 5.33
N PHE A 133 -16.17 -5.30 5.63
CA PHE A 133 -14.94 -5.72 6.31
C PHE A 133 -15.16 -5.96 7.81
N ASN A 134 -16.40 -5.87 8.30
CA ASN A 134 -16.71 -6.11 9.70
C ASN A 134 -16.51 -7.59 10.01
N ASP A 135 -15.68 -7.86 11.03
CA ASP A 135 -15.25 -9.17 11.50
C ASP A 135 -16.40 -10.23 11.52
N GLU A 136 -16.20 -11.34 10.79
CA GLU A 136 -16.71 -12.65 11.22
C GLU A 136 -15.83 -13.22 12.34
#